data_AF-A0A6L8TYH3-F1
#
_entry.id   AF-A0A6L8TYH3-F1
#
_cell.length_a   1.000
_cell.length_b   1.000
_cell.length_c   1.000
_cell.angle_alpha   90.00
_cell.angle_beta   90.00
_cell.angle_gamma   90.00
#
_symmetry.space_group_name_H-M   'P 1'
#
loop_
_entity.id
_entity.type
_entity.pdbx_description
1 polymer ?
#
loop_
_entity_poly.entity_id
_entity_poly.type
_entity_poly.pdbx_seq_one_letter_code
_entity_poly.pdbx_strand_id
1 'polypeptide(L)'
;VSASITDAGFIKWKSDVTSLKARGTIELSGLDLQDVYNETATVEDVAGSLIDSLRNAFVLANEVKQFITRLPAGLAVGGRYDLNDKFSLGLLSYTQISDKQIREAVTISGNMNISNILTTTLAYTACNHRYDNIGLGFGVRGSVFQFYFLCDKIPLSWKRSGDNDGEIFLPARWNTLHARVGMNLVFGNKTARSTYLLEQ
;
A
#
# COMPACT_ATOMS: atom_id res chain seq x y z
N VAL A 1 -4.36 18.04 -19.32
CA VAL A 1 -4.13 16.57 -19.39
C VAL A 1 -2.67 16.32 -19.07
N SER A 2 -2.37 15.29 -18.29
CA SER A 2 -1.01 14.93 -17.87
C SER A 2 -0.82 13.41 -17.94
N ALA A 3 0.37 12.97 -18.31
CA ALA A 3 0.76 11.57 -18.26
C ALA A 3 2.15 11.46 -17.65
N SER A 4 2.40 10.39 -16.90
CA SER A 4 3.71 10.12 -16.29
C SER A 4 3.96 8.62 -16.21
N ILE A 5 5.23 8.25 -16.29
CA ILE A 5 5.71 6.88 -16.06
C ILE A 5 6.68 6.95 -14.88
N THR A 6 6.51 6.04 -13.93
CA THR A 6 7.25 5.94 -12.67
C THR A 6 7.84 4.55 -12.53
N ASP A 7 8.96 4.44 -11.82
CA ASP A 7 9.58 3.16 -11.45
C ASP A 7 9.90 2.22 -12.62
N ALA A 8 10.18 2.78 -13.80
CA ALA A 8 10.60 2.03 -14.97
C ALA A 8 12.07 1.61 -14.85
N GLY A 9 12.31 0.34 -14.53
CA GLY A 9 13.68 -0.17 -14.46
C GLY A 9 13.80 -1.55 -13.80
N PHE A 10 15.04 -1.92 -13.51
CA PHE A 10 15.37 -3.14 -12.80
C PHE A 10 16.63 -2.94 -11.96
N ILE A 11 16.70 -3.65 -10.83
CA ILE A 11 17.89 -3.73 -10.00
C ILE A 11 18.56 -5.07 -10.32
N LYS A 12 19.81 -5.02 -10.78
CA LYS A 12 20.64 -6.21 -11.00
C LYS A 12 21.57 -6.39 -9.81
N TRP A 13 21.36 -7.46 -9.05
CA TRP A 13 22.20 -7.81 -7.91
C TRP A 13 23.41 -8.63 -8.39
N LYS A 14 24.61 -8.05 -8.28
CA LYS A 14 25.87 -8.62 -8.81
C LYS A 14 26.84 -9.14 -7.72
N SER A 15 26.76 -8.59 -6.51
CA SER A 15 27.64 -8.89 -5.36
C SER A 15 26.82 -8.79 -4.05
N ASP A 16 27.28 -9.46 -2.99
CA ASP A 16 26.62 -9.57 -1.67
C ASP A 16 25.27 -10.31 -1.65
N VAL A 17 25.05 -11.23 -2.61
CA VAL A 17 23.90 -12.14 -2.61
C VAL A 17 24.29 -13.45 -1.93
N THR A 18 23.86 -13.61 -0.68
CA THR A 18 23.90 -14.92 0.00
C THR A 18 22.63 -15.69 -0.37
N SER A 19 22.70 -16.52 -1.41
CA SER A 19 21.60 -17.43 -1.76
C SER A 19 21.75 -18.72 -0.96
N LEU A 20 21.03 -18.84 0.14
CA LEU A 20 20.99 -20.08 0.93
C LEU A 20 20.04 -21.06 0.23
N LYS A 21 20.60 -22.09 -0.40
CA LYS A 21 19.83 -23.26 -0.85
C LYS A 21 20.19 -24.46 0.00
N ALA A 22 19.30 -24.83 0.91
CA ALA A 22 19.35 -26.14 1.55
C ALA A 22 18.75 -27.16 0.57
N ARG A 23 19.58 -28.05 0.02
CA ARG A 23 19.13 -29.26 -0.68
C ARG A 23 19.45 -30.45 0.20
N GLY A 24 18.51 -30.83 1.05
CA GLY A 24 18.56 -32.07 1.81
C GLY A 24 17.54 -33.05 1.26
N THR A 25 17.99 -34.18 0.72
CA THR A 25 17.13 -35.36 0.55
C THR A 25 17.27 -36.14 1.84
N ILE A 26 16.22 -36.18 2.64
CA ILE A 26 16.21 -36.98 3.88
C ILE A 26 15.66 -38.36 3.50
N GLU A 27 16.55 -39.33 3.27
CA GLU A 27 16.15 -40.74 3.26
C GLU A 27 16.09 -41.25 4.70
N LEU A 28 14.89 -41.23 5.27
CA LEU A 28 14.60 -41.90 6.54
C LEU A 28 14.53 -43.41 6.26
N SER A 29 15.67 -44.10 6.24
CA SER A 29 15.65 -45.55 6.48
C SER A 29 15.11 -45.75 7.88
N GLY A 30 13.98 -46.45 7.99
CA GLY A 30 13.21 -46.58 9.23
C GLY A 30 14.12 -46.91 10.42
N LEU A 31 13.95 -46.16 11.51
CA LEU A 31 14.66 -46.36 12.76
C LEU A 31 14.44 -47.80 13.24
N ASP A 32 15.47 -48.63 13.15
CA ASP A 32 15.41 -50.01 13.61
C ASP A 32 15.61 -50.03 15.13
N LEU A 33 14.50 -49.80 15.85
CA LEU A 33 14.47 -49.77 17.32
C LEU A 33 14.78 -51.13 17.97
N GLN A 34 14.98 -52.19 17.18
CA GLN A 34 15.41 -53.50 17.66
C GLN A 34 16.84 -53.51 18.21
N ASP A 35 17.73 -52.63 17.73
CA ASP A 35 19.13 -52.59 18.19
C ASP A 35 19.32 -51.94 19.56
N VAL A 36 18.41 -51.04 19.96
CA VAL A 36 18.34 -50.44 21.30
C VAL A 36 17.74 -51.42 22.31
N TYR A 37 16.82 -52.28 21.86
CA TYR A 37 16.23 -53.34 22.68
C TYR A 37 17.22 -54.49 22.95
N ASN A 38 18.18 -54.72 22.05
CA ASN A 38 19.22 -55.75 22.18
C ASN A 38 20.51 -55.27 22.90
N GLU A 39 20.49 -54.10 23.55
CA GLU A 39 21.62 -53.47 24.30
C GLU A 39 22.90 -53.19 23.47
N THR A 40 22.84 -53.28 22.14
CA THR A 40 24.00 -53.07 21.26
C THR A 40 24.27 -51.61 20.92
N ALA A 41 23.31 -50.71 21.15
CA ALA A 41 23.45 -49.27 20.90
C ALA A 41 22.70 -48.43 21.94
N THR A 42 23.28 -47.32 22.37
CA THR A 42 22.64 -46.40 23.33
C THR A 42 21.72 -45.44 22.58
N VAL A 43 20.65 -44.94 23.24
CA VAL A 43 19.75 -43.89 22.70
C VAL A 43 20.54 -42.68 22.19
N GLU A 44 21.69 -42.41 22.81
CA GLU A 44 22.62 -41.34 22.45
C GLU A 44 23.30 -41.55 21.09
N ASP A 45 23.59 -42.80 20.71
CA ASP A 45 24.20 -43.15 19.42
C ASP A 45 23.19 -43.02 18.27
N VAL A 46 21.93 -43.39 18.54
CA VAL A 46 20.81 -43.23 17.60
C VAL A 46 20.49 -41.75 17.40
N ALA A 47 20.45 -40.96 18.48
CA ALA A 47 20.28 -39.51 18.39
C ALA A 47 21.47 -38.84 17.65
N GLY A 48 22.69 -39.32 17.90
CA GLY A 48 23.90 -38.86 17.22
C GLY A 48 23.87 -39.08 15.71
N SER A 49 23.48 -40.27 15.27
CA SER A 49 23.41 -40.59 13.82
C SER A 49 22.32 -39.80 13.08
N LEU A 50 21.20 -39.49 13.76
CA LEU A 50 20.15 -38.61 13.23
C LEU A 50 20.64 -37.15 13.10
N ILE A 51 21.30 -36.63 14.14
CA ILE A 51 21.89 -35.28 14.12
C ILE A 51 22.96 -35.18 13.03
N ASP A 52 23.79 -36.20 12.86
CA ASP A 52 24.82 -36.22 11.82
C ASP A 52 24.23 -36.32 10.41
N SER A 53 23.18 -37.11 10.23
CA SER A 53 22.42 -37.18 8.96
C SER A 53 21.76 -35.84 8.62
N LEU A 54 21.18 -35.15 9.62
CA LEU A 54 20.64 -33.80 9.45
C LEU A 54 21.71 -32.78 9.10
N ARG A 55 22.89 -32.88 9.72
CA ARG A 55 24.04 -32.00 9.46
C ARG A 55 24.59 -32.21 8.05
N ASN A 56 24.72 -33.45 7.62
CA ASN A 56 25.19 -33.81 6.28
C ASN A 56 24.17 -33.46 5.19
N ALA A 57 22.86 -33.48 5.49
CA ALA A 57 21.82 -33.01 4.58
C ALA A 57 21.79 -31.48 4.43
N PHE A 58 22.29 -30.74 5.42
CA PHE A 58 22.45 -29.28 5.37
C PHE A 58 23.75 -28.86 4.69
N VAL A 59 23.89 -29.19 3.39
CA VAL A 59 24.99 -28.64 2.59
C VAL A 59 24.66 -27.19 2.24
N LEU A 60 25.27 -26.25 2.97
CA LEU A 60 25.26 -24.83 2.65
C LEU A 60 26.10 -24.57 1.40
N ALA A 61 25.49 -24.73 0.23
CA ALA A 61 26.09 -24.29 -1.02
C ALA A 61 26.01 -22.75 -1.09
N ASN A 62 27.14 -22.07 -0.87
CA ASN A 62 27.28 -20.64 -1.14
C ASN A 62 27.34 -20.41 -2.66
N GLU A 63 26.21 -20.52 -3.35
CA GLU A 63 26.11 -20.09 -4.73
C GLU A 63 25.77 -18.59 -4.78
N VAL A 64 26.71 -17.77 -5.28
CA VAL A 64 26.45 -16.37 -5.61
C VAL A 64 25.64 -16.33 -6.91
N LYS A 65 24.35 -16.63 -6.82
CA LYS A 65 23.45 -16.56 -7.98
C LYS A 65 22.98 -15.13 -8.18
N GLN A 66 23.46 -14.50 -9.25
CA GLN A 66 22.97 -13.19 -9.69
C GLN A 66 21.47 -13.29 -9.99
N PHE A 67 20.68 -12.35 -9.48
CA PHE A 67 19.26 -12.23 -9.79
C PHE A 67 18.88 -10.79 -10.12
N ILE A 68 17.79 -10.63 -10.87
CA ILE A 68 17.27 -9.34 -11.31
C ILE A 68 15.91 -9.14 -10.65
N THR A 69 15.74 -8.01 -9.97
CA THR A 69 14.45 -7.57 -9.45
C THR A 69 13.93 -6.47 -10.37
N ARG A 70 12.81 -6.70 -11.05
CA ARG A 70 12.14 -5.66 -11.84
C ARG A 70 11.38 -4.72 -10.90
N LEU A 71 11.51 -3.41 -11.11
CA LEU A 71 10.69 -2.46 -10.37
C LEU A 71 9.25 -2.48 -10.91
N PRO A 72 8.25 -2.22 -10.04
CA PRO A 72 6.86 -2.20 -10.44
C PRO A 72 6.56 -0.92 -11.22
N ALA A 73 6.71 -0.95 -12.54
CA ALA A 73 6.50 0.20 -13.39
C ALA A 73 5.06 0.72 -13.27
N GLY A 74 4.91 2.02 -12.98
CA GLY A 74 3.63 2.69 -12.82
C GLY A 74 3.36 3.69 -13.94
N LEU A 75 2.23 3.58 -14.61
CA LEU A 75 1.74 4.51 -15.62
C LEU A 75 0.56 5.29 -15.06
N ALA A 76 0.66 6.62 -15.02
CA ALA A 76 -0.42 7.50 -14.59
C ALA A 76 -0.87 8.38 -15.76
N VAL A 77 -2.17 8.42 -16.03
CA VAL A 77 -2.78 9.28 -17.05
C VAL A 77 -3.96 9.99 -16.40
N GLY A 78 -3.96 11.32 -16.46
CA GLY A 78 -4.95 12.13 -15.76
C GLY A 78 -5.38 13.38 -16.53
N GLY A 79 -6.61 13.80 -16.27
CA GLY A 79 -7.20 15.01 -16.77
C GLY A 79 -7.87 15.77 -15.63
N ARG A 80 -7.81 17.10 -15.70
CA ARG A 80 -8.60 17.99 -14.87
C ARG A 80 -9.39 18.91 -15.79
N TYR A 81 -10.64 19.13 -15.44
CA TYR A 81 -11.52 20.07 -16.10
C TYR A 81 -12.06 21.04 -15.05
N ASP A 82 -11.74 22.31 -15.19
CA ASP A 82 -12.23 23.36 -14.32
C ASP A 82 -13.59 23.82 -14.85
N LEU A 83 -14.66 23.54 -14.08
CA LEU A 83 -16.01 23.98 -14.44
C LEU A 83 -16.14 25.49 -14.23
N ASN A 84 -15.57 25.98 -13.12
CA ASN A 84 -15.55 27.38 -12.72
C ASN A 84 -14.33 27.60 -11.80
N ASP A 85 -14.02 28.85 -11.44
CA ASP A 85 -12.94 29.18 -10.50
C ASP A 85 -13.05 28.47 -9.13
N LYS A 86 -14.27 28.03 -8.78
CA LYS A 86 -14.59 27.37 -7.52
C LYS A 86 -14.68 25.85 -7.64
N PHE A 87 -14.93 25.28 -8.82
CA PHE A 87 -15.25 23.86 -8.95
C PHE A 87 -14.48 23.22 -10.09
N SER A 88 -13.90 22.07 -9.82
CA SER A 88 -13.11 21.32 -10.79
C SER A 88 -13.35 19.83 -10.66
N LEU A 89 -13.42 19.15 -11.80
CA LEU A 89 -13.49 17.71 -11.89
C LEU A 89 -12.14 17.15 -12.32
N GLY A 90 -11.74 16.02 -11.74
CA GLY A 90 -10.51 15.31 -12.07
C GLY A 90 -10.80 13.85 -12.36
N LEU A 91 -10.12 13.32 -13.36
CA LEU A 91 -10.09 11.89 -13.68
C LEU A 91 -8.63 11.45 -13.72
N LEU A 92 -8.31 10.35 -13.05
CA LEU A 92 -6.98 9.76 -13.02
C LEU A 92 -7.09 8.25 -13.20
N SER A 93 -6.41 7.72 -14.21
CA SER A 93 -6.15 6.29 -14.36
C SER A 93 -4.69 6.03 -13.98
N TYR A 94 -4.47 5.05 -13.11
CA TYR A 94 -3.16 4.62 -12.67
C TYR A 94 -3.04 3.10 -12.83
N THR A 95 -2.06 2.67 -13.59
CA THR A 95 -1.79 1.26 -13.85
C THR A 95 -0.39 0.92 -13.39
N GLN A 96 -0.27 0.03 -12.42
CA GLN A 96 1.00 -0.51 -11.95
C GLN A 96 1.18 -1.94 -12.45
N ILE A 97 2.35 -2.22 -13.03
CA ILE A 97 2.72 -3.53 -13.55
C ILE A 97 3.85 -4.08 -12.68
N SER A 98 3.51 -5.08 -11.86
CA SER A 98 4.42 -5.73 -10.91
C SER A 98 4.61 -7.20 -11.29
N ASP A 99 5.62 -7.48 -12.14
CA ASP A 99 6.01 -8.81 -12.66
C ASP A 99 4.86 -9.73 -13.13
N LYS A 100 4.09 -10.34 -12.23
CA LYS A 100 2.92 -11.19 -12.53
C LYS A 100 1.56 -10.56 -12.24
N GLN A 101 1.51 -9.38 -11.65
CA GLN A 101 0.27 -8.72 -11.23
C GLN A 101 0.16 -7.34 -11.86
N ILE A 102 -0.99 -7.08 -12.49
CA ILE A 102 -1.38 -5.75 -12.96
C ILE A 102 -2.40 -5.20 -11.97
N ARG A 103 -2.18 -3.98 -11.50
CA ARG A 103 -3.07 -3.26 -10.60
C ARG A 103 -3.52 -1.99 -11.29
N GLU A 104 -4.79 -1.91 -11.61
CA GLU A 104 -5.41 -0.72 -12.18
C GLU A 104 -6.25 -0.02 -11.11
N ALA A 105 -6.12 1.30 -11.07
CA ALA A 105 -6.90 2.19 -10.23
C ALA A 105 -7.44 3.36 -11.08
N VAL A 106 -8.75 3.57 -11.04
CA VAL A 106 -9.42 4.70 -11.66
C VAL A 106 -10.04 5.56 -10.58
N THR A 107 -9.63 6.83 -10.54
CA THR A 107 -10.08 7.82 -9.57
C THR A 107 -10.84 8.94 -10.27
N ILE A 108 -12.05 9.19 -9.81
CA ILE A 108 -12.82 10.38 -10.15
C ILE A 108 -12.83 11.30 -8.93
N SER A 109 -12.61 12.58 -9.13
CA SER A 109 -12.58 13.56 -8.05
C SER A 109 -13.33 14.83 -8.39
N GLY A 110 -13.98 15.41 -7.39
CA GLY A 110 -14.53 16.76 -7.39
C GLY A 110 -13.77 17.61 -6.39
N ASN A 111 -13.34 18.78 -6.83
CA ASN A 111 -12.60 19.74 -6.01
C ASN A 111 -13.37 21.05 -5.95
N MET A 112 -13.58 21.55 -4.75
CA MET A 112 -14.22 22.84 -4.49
C MET A 112 -13.21 23.75 -3.80
N ASN A 113 -12.97 24.93 -4.37
CA ASN A 113 -12.15 25.99 -3.78
C ASN A 113 -13.07 27.18 -3.45
N ILE A 114 -13.30 27.41 -2.17
CA ILE A 114 -14.03 28.57 -1.67
C ILE A 114 -13.01 29.65 -1.34
N SER A 115 -12.90 30.62 -2.26
CA SER A 115 -11.90 31.69 -2.19
C SER A 115 -10.49 31.11 -2.12
N ASN A 116 -9.54 31.89 -1.59
CA ASN A 116 -8.17 31.45 -1.37
C ASN A 116 -7.95 30.80 0.02
N ILE A 117 -9.03 30.44 0.72
CA ILE A 117 -8.97 30.00 2.13
C ILE A 117 -9.35 28.53 2.29
N LEU A 118 -10.48 28.09 1.71
CA LEU A 118 -10.98 26.74 1.97
C LEU A 118 -10.96 25.91 0.68
N THR A 119 -10.34 24.74 0.74
CA THR A 119 -10.38 23.73 -0.31
C THR A 119 -11.06 22.48 0.24
N THR A 120 -11.99 21.91 -0.50
CA THR A 120 -12.65 20.64 -0.18
C THR A 120 -12.56 19.72 -1.39
N THR A 121 -12.22 18.47 -1.16
CA THR A 121 -12.07 17.46 -2.22
C THR A 121 -12.87 16.22 -1.86
N LEU A 122 -13.62 15.71 -2.83
CA LEU A 122 -14.26 14.41 -2.76
C LEU A 122 -13.66 13.55 -3.86
N ALA A 123 -13.26 12.33 -3.54
CA ALA A 123 -12.68 11.39 -4.48
C ALA A 123 -13.34 10.01 -4.35
N TYR A 124 -13.50 9.34 -5.47
CA TYR A 124 -13.94 7.95 -5.56
C TYR A 124 -12.93 7.17 -6.37
N THR A 125 -12.39 6.10 -5.77
CA THR A 125 -11.34 5.28 -6.39
C THR A 125 -11.80 3.83 -6.52
N ALA A 126 -11.94 3.38 -7.76
CA ALA A 126 -12.08 1.96 -8.08
C ALA A 126 -10.68 1.37 -8.29
N CYS A 127 -10.29 0.37 -7.49
CA CYS A 127 -8.96 -0.25 -7.59
C CYS A 127 -9.07 -1.77 -7.46
N ASN A 128 -8.57 -2.50 -8.47
CA ASN A 128 -8.41 -3.95 -8.47
C ASN A 128 -9.58 -4.73 -7.80
N HIS A 129 -10.76 -4.68 -8.42
CA HIS A 129 -12.01 -5.31 -7.95
C HIS A 129 -12.59 -4.76 -6.63
N ARG A 130 -12.06 -3.65 -6.09
CA ARG A 130 -12.63 -2.92 -4.96
C ARG A 130 -13.20 -1.58 -5.42
N TYR A 131 -14.44 -1.32 -5.03
CA TYR A 131 -15.26 -0.18 -5.45
C TYR A 131 -15.80 0.62 -4.26
N ASP A 132 -15.21 0.41 -3.08
CA ASP A 132 -15.66 0.95 -1.80
C ASP A 132 -14.74 2.04 -1.24
N ASN A 133 -13.84 2.59 -2.07
CA ASN A 133 -12.91 3.63 -1.64
C ASN A 133 -13.45 5.03 -1.97
N ILE A 134 -14.06 5.65 -0.97
CA ILE A 134 -14.43 7.07 -1.00
C ILE A 134 -13.49 7.83 -0.09
N GLY A 135 -12.97 8.93 -0.63
CA GLY A 135 -12.05 9.85 0.00
C GLY A 135 -12.66 11.23 0.16
N LEU A 136 -12.44 11.84 1.32
CA LEU A 136 -12.74 13.23 1.61
C LEU A 136 -11.48 13.96 2.02
N GLY A 137 -11.36 15.19 1.53
CA GLY A 137 -10.27 16.08 1.82
C GLY A 137 -10.77 17.47 2.17
N PHE A 138 -10.14 18.07 3.17
CA PHE A 138 -10.39 19.44 3.60
C PHE A 138 -9.04 20.14 3.75
N GLY A 139 -8.94 21.38 3.29
CA GLY A 139 -7.75 22.19 3.38
C GLY A 139 -8.12 23.61 3.77
N VAL A 140 -7.45 24.14 4.80
CA VAL A 140 -7.60 25.52 5.21
C VAL A 140 -6.27 26.21 5.04
N ARG A 141 -6.26 27.20 4.16
CA ARG A 141 -5.14 28.09 3.88
C ARG A 141 -5.36 29.40 4.61
N GLY A 142 -4.45 29.68 5.54
CA GLY A 142 -4.27 31.00 6.12
C GLY A 142 -3.32 31.84 5.26
N SER A 143 -2.52 32.68 5.92
CA SER A 143 -1.52 33.53 5.23
C SER A 143 -0.32 32.71 4.75
N VAL A 144 0.49 32.21 5.68
CA VAL A 144 1.70 31.42 5.39
C VAL A 144 1.48 29.93 5.60
N PHE A 145 0.49 29.56 6.41
CA PHE A 145 0.21 28.17 6.74
C PHE A 145 -0.99 27.65 5.95
N GLN A 146 -0.86 26.45 5.41
CA GLN A 146 -1.97 25.69 4.85
C GLN A 146 -2.05 24.34 5.54
N PHE A 147 -3.12 24.12 6.29
CA PHE A 147 -3.43 22.84 6.90
C PHE A 147 -4.29 22.01 5.96
N TYR A 148 -4.13 20.69 6.00
CA TYR A 148 -4.99 19.77 5.29
C TYR A 148 -5.30 18.53 6.12
N PHE A 149 -6.49 18.00 5.90
CA PHE A 149 -6.99 16.77 6.44
C PHE A 149 -7.54 15.92 5.29
N LEU A 150 -7.21 14.64 5.28
CA LEU A 150 -7.66 13.67 4.30
C LEU A 150 -8.17 12.43 5.05
N CYS A 151 -9.25 11.85 4.58
CA CYS A 151 -9.85 10.64 5.14
C CYS A 151 -10.33 9.75 4.00
N ASP A 152 -9.94 8.48 3.99
CA ASP A 152 -10.32 7.50 2.97
C ASP A 152 -11.00 6.28 3.59
N LYS A 153 -11.78 5.58 2.74
CA LYS A 153 -12.61 4.40 3.08
C LYS A 153 -13.76 4.74 4.03
N ILE A 154 -14.48 5.80 3.71
CA ILE A 154 -15.69 6.18 4.42
C ILE A 154 -16.83 5.23 4.01
N PRO A 155 -17.41 4.48 4.95
CA PRO A 155 -18.43 3.48 4.67
C PRO A 155 -19.76 4.22 4.42
N LEU A 156 -20.31 4.07 3.22
CA LEU A 156 -21.63 4.62 2.90
C LEU A 156 -22.80 3.71 3.33
N SER A 157 -22.50 2.47 3.73
CA SER A 157 -23.52 1.51 4.16
C SER A 157 -23.51 1.38 5.68
N TRP A 158 -24.66 1.64 6.28
CA TRP A 158 -24.90 1.51 7.72
C TRP A 158 -25.82 0.32 7.93
N LYS A 159 -25.42 -0.64 8.77
CA LYS A 159 -26.28 -1.76 9.13
C LYS A 159 -26.81 -1.53 10.53
N ARG A 160 -28.12 -1.69 10.68
CA ARG A 160 -28.78 -1.73 11.99
C ARG A 160 -28.43 -3.07 12.63
N SER A 161 -27.84 -3.04 13.81
CA SER A 161 -27.61 -4.24 14.61
C SER A 161 -27.85 -3.88 16.08
N GLY A 162 -28.97 -4.35 16.61
CA GLY A 162 -29.44 -4.15 17.98
C GLY A 162 -30.80 -4.80 18.17
N ASP A 163 -31.04 -5.36 19.35
CA ASP A 163 -32.37 -5.78 19.84
C ASP A 163 -33.02 -4.59 20.59
N ASN A 164 -34.32 -4.69 20.85
CA ASN A 164 -35.30 -3.63 21.20
C ASN A 164 -34.94 -2.53 22.24
N ASP A 165 -33.76 -2.49 22.85
CA ASP A 165 -33.38 -1.53 23.92
C ASP A 165 -32.09 -0.71 23.64
N GLY A 166 -31.55 -0.79 22.42
CA GLY A 166 -30.40 0.04 22.03
C GLY A 166 -29.95 -0.20 20.59
N GLU A 167 -30.49 0.60 19.65
CA GLU A 167 -30.01 0.58 18.26
C GLU A 167 -28.63 1.24 18.18
N ILE A 168 -27.59 0.44 17.95
CA ILE A 168 -26.24 0.93 17.67
C ILE A 168 -26.04 0.96 16.15
N PHE A 169 -25.72 2.14 15.62
CA PHE A 169 -25.39 2.32 14.21
C PHE A 169 -23.95 1.89 13.96
N LEU A 170 -23.75 0.70 13.39
CA LEU A 170 -22.43 0.24 12.99
C LEU A 170 -22.29 0.30 11.47
N PRO A 171 -21.21 0.91 10.94
CA PRO A 171 -20.93 0.91 9.52
C PRO A 171 -20.72 -0.53 9.04
N ALA A 172 -21.44 -0.91 7.99
CA ALA A 172 -21.32 -2.22 7.40
C ALA A 172 -19.97 -2.35 6.70
N ARG A 173 -19.19 -3.39 7.02
CA ARG A 173 -17.88 -3.71 6.40
C ARG A 173 -16.79 -2.68 6.63
N TRP A 174 -16.67 -2.15 7.85
CA TRP A 174 -15.59 -1.24 8.20
C TRP A 174 -14.32 -2.01 8.62
N ASN A 175 -13.43 -2.31 7.68
CA ASN A 175 -12.19 -3.04 7.97
C ASN A 175 -11.01 -2.10 8.28
N THR A 176 -10.99 -0.89 7.73
CA THR A 176 -9.86 0.06 7.88
C THR A 176 -10.32 1.49 7.62
N LEU A 177 -10.00 2.42 8.52
CA LEU A 177 -10.11 3.87 8.34
C LEU A 177 -8.71 4.45 8.16
N HIS A 178 -8.49 5.26 7.12
CA HIS A 178 -7.22 5.97 6.95
C HIS A 178 -7.48 7.47 7.05
N ALA A 179 -6.82 8.12 8.01
CA ALA A 179 -6.86 9.57 8.17
C ALA A 179 -5.45 10.14 8.11
N ARG A 180 -5.30 11.31 7.49
CA ARG A 180 -4.03 12.04 7.38
C ARG A 180 -4.27 13.51 7.68
N VAL A 181 -3.45 14.08 8.54
CA VAL A 181 -3.37 15.53 8.77
C VAL A 181 -1.98 15.99 8.32
N GLY A 182 -1.88 17.18 7.75
CA GLY A 182 -0.59 17.79 7.48
C GLY A 182 -0.67 19.31 7.35
N MET A 183 0.50 19.92 7.22
CA MET A 183 0.67 21.36 7.10
C MET A 183 1.73 21.66 6.04
N ASN A 184 1.47 22.67 5.23
CA ASN A 184 2.40 23.22 4.24
C ASN A 184 2.66 24.70 4.55
N LEU A 185 3.86 25.17 4.24
CA LEU A 185 4.22 26.59 4.27
C LEU A 185 4.15 27.16 2.85
N VAL A 186 3.38 28.23 2.67
CA VAL A 186 3.12 28.86 1.38
C VAL A 186 3.66 30.28 1.43
N PHE A 187 4.66 30.57 0.60
CA PHE A 187 5.28 31.89 0.49
C PHE A 187 4.93 32.54 -0.85
N GLY A 188 4.80 33.87 -0.88
CA GLY A 188 4.66 34.63 -2.13
C GLY A 188 3.24 35.01 -2.56
N ASN A 189 2.25 34.99 -1.66
CA ASN A 189 0.87 35.34 -1.98
C ASN A 189 0.68 36.87 -2.13
N LYS A 190 0.76 37.40 -3.36
CA LYS A 190 0.30 38.77 -3.68
C LYS A 190 -1.22 38.73 -3.87
N THR A 191 -1.98 39.01 -2.81
CA THR A 191 -3.42 39.22 -2.93
C THR A 191 -3.65 40.55 -3.65
N ALA A 192 -4.07 40.52 -4.93
CA ALA A 192 -4.62 41.71 -5.56
C ALA A 192 -5.96 42.03 -4.88
N ARG A 193 -5.91 42.95 -3.92
CA ARG A 193 -7.08 43.52 -3.26
C ARG A 193 -7.83 44.33 -4.32
N SER A 194 -8.92 43.78 -4.86
CA SER A 194 -9.82 44.49 -5.75
C SER A 194 -10.57 45.55 -4.93
N THR A 195 -9.96 46.73 -4.81
CA THR A 195 -10.58 47.94 -4.26
C THR A 195 -11.28 48.65 -5.42
N TYR A 196 -12.50 48.25 -5.74
CA TYR A 196 -13.39 48.96 -6.68
C TYR A 196 -14.75 49.26 -6.05
N LEU A 197 -14.77 49.73 -4.81
CA LEU A 197 -15.99 50.23 -4.17
C LEU A 197 -15.68 51.42 -3.26
N LEU A 198 -15.02 52.48 -3.75
CA LEU A 198 -14.95 53.77 -3.06
C LEU A 198 -14.58 54.94 -4.01
N GLU A 199 -15.12 54.98 -5.23
CA GLU A 199 -15.30 56.28 -5.91
C GLU A 199 -16.72 56.32 -6.47
N GLN A 200 -17.56 57.03 -5.71
CA GLN A 200 -18.78 57.68 -6.18
C GLN A 200 -18.38 58.90 -7.01
#